data_AF-A0A7S0UIP8-F1
#
_entry.id   AF-A0A7S0UIP8-F1
#
_cell.length_a   1.000
_cell.length_b   1.000
_cell.length_c   1.000
_cell.angle_alpha   90.00
_cell.angle_beta   90.00
_cell.angle_gamma   90.00
#
_symmetry.space_group_name_H-M   'P 1'
#
loop_
_entity.id
_entity.type
_entity.pdbx_description
1 polymer ?
#
loop_
_entity_poly.entity_id
_entity_poly.type
_entity_poly.pdbx_seq_one_letter_code
_entity_poly.pdbx_strand_id
1 'polypeptide(L)'
;GIVGSGMLGSGMGGADNGIQSHHSDASEKFELLCLEAALSEVCTLLSQEVEDLKSQSQSALEALMQRANTRNLEAVRRVKTTHQRLTVRVTATREALGRILEDDDDMKRMCLTPHMLRERMTLNAAMRPSMIKTNSMSAAVAVASASASLGGRGEGEMGGIG
;
A
#
# COMPACT_ATOMS: atom_id res chain seq x y z
N GLY A 1 61.64 26.62 -1.03
CA GLY A 1 61.23 27.78 -1.82
C GLY A 1 59.73 27.84 -1.84
N ILE A 2 59.16 28.94 -1.36
CA ILE A 2 57.75 29.30 -1.45
C ILE A 2 57.51 30.09 -2.74
N VAL A 3 56.62 29.60 -3.61
CA VAL A 3 55.85 30.33 -4.64
C VAL A 3 54.86 29.30 -5.18
N GLY A 4 53.53 29.46 -5.23
CA GLY A 4 52.72 30.67 -5.36
C GLY A 4 52.20 30.78 -6.79
N SER A 5 50.87 30.91 -6.94
CA SER A 5 50.05 31.05 -8.18
C SER A 5 49.43 29.73 -8.66
N GLY A 6 48.12 29.55 -8.81
CA GLY A 6 46.99 30.47 -8.93
C GLY A 6 46.21 30.09 -10.18
N MET A 7 44.92 29.76 -10.07
CA MET A 7 43.90 30.14 -11.06
C MET A 7 42.51 29.70 -10.64
N LEU A 8 41.62 30.68 -10.72
CA LEU A 8 40.19 30.64 -10.54
C LEU A 8 39.56 29.94 -11.75
N GLY A 9 38.64 29.02 -11.50
CA GLY A 9 37.83 28.36 -12.52
C GLY A 9 36.42 28.16 -11.99
N SER A 10 35.63 29.23 -12.03
CA SER A 10 34.19 29.20 -11.82
C SER A 10 33.54 28.32 -12.89
N GLY A 11 33.03 27.16 -12.51
CA GLY A 11 32.19 26.30 -13.35
C GLY A 11 30.74 26.36 -12.87
N MET A 12 29.91 27.05 -13.65
CA MET A 12 28.47 27.15 -13.45
C MET A 12 27.77 25.79 -13.38
N GLY A 13 26.81 25.72 -12.46
CA GLY A 13 25.47 25.17 -12.62
C GLY A 13 25.23 24.14 -13.73
N GLY A 14 25.14 22.88 -13.31
CA GLY A 14 24.30 21.88 -13.94
C GLY A 14 23.38 21.32 -12.86
N ALA A 15 22.13 21.81 -12.83
CA ALA A 15 21.07 21.26 -12.00
C ALA A 15 20.72 19.86 -12.51
N ASP A 16 21.31 18.83 -11.91
CA ASP A 16 20.75 17.48 -11.97
C ASP A 16 19.62 17.40 -10.94
N ASN A 17 18.45 17.86 -11.38
CA ASN A 17 17.19 17.64 -10.69
C ASN A 17 16.51 16.48 -11.40
N GLY A 18 16.88 15.26 -11.01
CA GLY A 18 16.54 14.06 -11.77
C GLY A 18 16.29 12.78 -10.97
N ILE A 19 16.17 12.84 -9.63
CA ILE A 19 15.50 11.78 -8.88
C ILE A 19 14.63 12.47 -7.84
N GLN A 20 13.45 12.89 -8.29
CA GLN A 20 12.35 13.16 -7.39
C GLN A 20 11.98 11.81 -6.77
N SER A 21 12.65 11.51 -5.66
CA SER A 21 12.26 10.46 -4.75
C SER A 21 10.83 10.80 -4.32
N HIS A 22 9.87 10.16 -4.97
CA HIS A 22 8.49 10.04 -4.51
C HIS A 22 8.49 9.12 -3.26
N HIS A 23 9.35 9.44 -2.30
CA HIS A 23 9.58 8.73 -1.05
C HIS A 23 8.79 9.48 0.02
N SER A 24 7.48 9.52 -0.16
CA SER A 24 6.56 10.01 0.86
C SER A 24 5.33 9.13 0.80
N ASP A 25 5.04 8.52 1.95
CA ASP A 25 4.00 7.52 2.25
C ASP A 25 4.42 6.05 2.24
N ALA A 26 5.72 5.75 2.32
CA ALA A 26 6.20 4.42 2.70
C ALA A 26 6.15 4.20 4.24
N SER A 27 5.08 4.66 4.90
CA SER A 27 4.68 4.02 6.16
C SER A 27 4.35 2.59 5.76
N GLU A 28 5.20 1.64 6.11
CA GLU A 28 5.09 0.24 5.70
C GLU A 28 3.65 -0.22 5.95
N LYS A 29 2.95 -0.49 4.84
CA LYS A 29 1.58 -0.98 4.92
C LYS A 29 1.64 -2.31 5.65
N PHE A 30 0.63 -2.59 6.47
CA PHE A 30 0.55 -3.79 7.30
C PHE A 30 0.92 -5.08 6.54
N GLU A 31 0.53 -5.18 5.27
CA GLU A 31 0.81 -6.33 4.42
C GLU A 31 2.30 -6.52 4.13
N LEU A 32 3.04 -5.43 3.92
CA LEU A 32 4.48 -5.47 3.68
C LEU A 32 5.25 -5.83 4.95
N LEU A 33 4.79 -5.37 6.11
CA LEU A 33 5.33 -5.78 7.41
C LEU A 33 5.12 -7.28 7.67
N CYS A 34 3.92 -7.79 7.37
CA CYS A 34 3.65 -9.22 7.47
C CYS A 34 4.54 -10.04 6.52
N LEU A 35 4.71 -9.56 5.28
CA LEU A 35 5.57 -10.19 4.29
C LEU A 35 7.04 -10.18 4.75
N GLU A 36 7.53 -9.07 5.28
CA GLU A 36 8.88 -8.94 5.84
C GLU A 36 9.09 -9.93 7.00
N ALA A 37 8.18 -9.95 7.98
CA ALA A 37 8.27 -10.85 9.12
C ALA A 37 8.26 -12.33 8.68
N ALA A 38 7.37 -12.69 7.74
CA ALA A 38 7.31 -14.05 7.20
C ALA A 38 8.59 -14.41 6.41
N LEU A 39 9.11 -13.51 5.60
CA LEU A 39 10.34 -13.73 4.83
C LEU A 39 11.57 -13.81 5.73
N SER A 40 11.61 -13.03 6.81
CA SER A 40 12.67 -13.09 7.82
C SER A 40 12.72 -14.47 8.47
N GLU A 41 11.56 -15.02 8.85
CA GLU A 41 11.47 -16.38 9.40
C GLU A 41 11.88 -17.43 8.37
N VAL A 42 11.39 -17.33 7.12
CA VAL A 42 11.78 -18.24 6.04
C VAL A 42 13.29 -18.21 5.78
N CYS A 43 13.90 -17.02 5.75
CA CYS A 43 15.35 -16.87 5.59
C CYS A 43 16.11 -17.50 6.77
N THR A 44 15.60 -17.35 7.99
CA THR A 44 16.18 -17.96 9.20
C THR A 44 16.13 -19.48 9.13
N LEU A 45 14.98 -20.06 8.78
CA LEU A 45 14.80 -21.51 8.61
C LEU A 45 15.71 -22.08 7.52
N LEU A 46 15.77 -21.42 6.35
CA LEU A 46 16.67 -21.86 5.28
C LEU A 46 18.14 -21.79 5.70
N SER A 47 18.53 -20.77 6.48
CA SER A 47 19.90 -20.64 6.98
C SER A 47 20.25 -21.74 7.99
N GLN A 48 19.32 -22.09 8.88
CA GLN A 48 19.49 -23.22 9.81
C GLN A 48 19.66 -24.53 9.04
N GLU A 49 18.81 -24.80 8.04
CA GLU A 49 18.94 -26.00 7.21
C GLU A 49 20.27 -26.07 6.43
N VAL A 50 20.80 -24.93 5.98
CA VAL A 50 22.13 -24.86 5.34
C VAL A 50 23.22 -25.25 6.34
N GLU A 51 23.18 -24.76 7.58
CA GLU A 51 24.20 -25.07 8.58
C GLU A 51 24.13 -26.55 9.02
N ASP A 52 22.93 -27.08 9.20
CA ASP A 52 22.73 -28.52 9.48
C ASP A 52 23.27 -29.39 8.34
N LEU A 53 22.97 -29.00 7.09
CA LEU A 53 23.47 -29.71 5.91
C LEU A 53 24.99 -29.63 5.79
N LYS A 54 25.60 -28.49 6.15
CA LYS A 54 27.05 -28.32 6.17
C LYS A 54 27.71 -29.24 7.19
N SER A 55 27.17 -29.32 8.40
CA SER A 55 27.61 -30.28 9.44
C SER A 55 27.52 -31.72 8.94
N GLN A 56 26.37 -32.11 8.36
CA GLN A 56 26.18 -33.45 7.79
C GLN A 56 27.16 -33.73 6.65
N SER A 57 27.44 -32.73 5.80
CA SER A 57 28.38 -32.87 4.69
C SER A 57 29.81 -33.06 5.18
N GLN A 58 30.24 -32.31 6.20
CA GLN A 58 31.57 -32.46 6.79
C GLN A 58 31.73 -33.87 7.38
N SER A 59 30.78 -34.32 8.18
CA SER A 59 30.80 -35.66 8.77
C SER A 59 30.76 -36.78 7.71
N ALA A 60 29.92 -36.65 6.68
CA ALA A 60 29.84 -37.65 5.61
C ALA A 60 31.13 -37.72 4.77
N LEU A 61 31.76 -36.58 4.50
CA LEU A 61 33.00 -36.53 3.74
C LEU A 61 34.17 -37.11 4.55
N GLU A 62 34.27 -36.78 5.84
CA GLU A 62 35.27 -37.38 6.74
C GLU A 62 35.13 -38.90 6.82
N ALA A 63 33.90 -39.40 7.00
CA ALA A 63 33.64 -40.84 7.03
C ALA A 63 34.02 -41.53 5.70
N LEU A 64 33.74 -40.88 4.57
CA LEU A 64 34.12 -41.40 3.26
C LEU A 64 35.64 -41.41 3.06
N MET A 65 36.35 -40.36 3.48
CA MET A 65 37.81 -40.28 3.42
C MET A 65 38.48 -41.36 4.27
N GLN A 66 37.91 -41.68 5.44
CA GLN A 66 38.41 -42.76 6.30
C GLN A 66 38.16 -44.14 5.70
N ARG A 67 37.00 -44.36 5.07
CA ARG A 67 36.67 -45.66 4.46
C ARG A 67 35.65 -45.52 3.32
N ALA A 68 36.08 -45.88 2.12
CA ALA A 68 35.21 -45.98 0.96
C ALA A 68 34.39 -47.28 1.02
N ASN A 69 33.18 -47.21 1.57
CA ASN A 69 32.21 -48.31 1.60
C ASN A 69 30.82 -47.85 1.12
N THR A 70 29.93 -48.79 0.87
CA THR A 70 28.56 -48.52 0.36
C THR A 70 27.76 -47.60 1.28
N ARG A 71 27.84 -47.80 2.59
CA ARG A 71 27.16 -46.96 3.60
C ARG A 71 27.59 -45.49 3.54
N ASN A 72 28.88 -45.23 3.37
CA ASN A 72 29.43 -43.87 3.32
C ASN A 72 29.10 -43.19 1.98
N LEU A 73 29.16 -43.92 0.87
CA LEU A 73 28.70 -43.41 -0.43
C LEU A 73 27.20 -43.07 -0.42
N GLU A 74 26.37 -43.88 0.24
CA GLU A 74 24.96 -43.55 0.44
C GLU A 74 24.75 -42.32 1.31
N ALA A 75 25.54 -42.15 2.38
CA ALA A 75 25.47 -40.95 3.21
C ALA A 75 25.76 -39.68 2.40
N VAL A 76 26.80 -39.70 1.56
CA VAL A 76 27.10 -38.59 0.64
C VAL A 76 25.99 -38.39 -0.40
N ARG A 77 25.40 -39.46 -0.93
CA ARG A 77 24.25 -39.36 -1.85
C ARG A 77 23.03 -38.72 -1.17
N ARG A 78 22.76 -39.07 0.09
CA ARG A 78 21.70 -38.45 0.90
C ARG A 78 21.96 -36.95 1.09
N VAL A 79 23.17 -36.57 1.51
CA VAL A 79 23.58 -35.16 1.63
C VAL A 79 23.39 -34.41 0.31
N LYS A 80 23.85 -34.96 -0.81
CA LYS A 80 23.67 -34.34 -2.14
C LYS A 80 22.19 -34.15 -2.49
N THR A 81 21.35 -35.13 -2.19
CA THR A 81 19.90 -35.05 -2.46
C THR A 81 19.26 -33.95 -1.62
N THR A 82 19.60 -33.87 -0.34
CA THR A 82 19.13 -32.81 0.56
C THR A 82 19.62 -31.44 0.11
N HIS A 83 20.89 -31.32 -0.29
CA HIS A 83 21.45 -30.10 -0.86
C HIS A 83 20.65 -29.63 -2.08
N GLN A 84 20.43 -30.52 -3.05
CA GLN A 84 19.67 -30.18 -4.26
C GLN A 84 18.24 -29.70 -3.92
N ARG A 85 17.57 -30.36 -2.98
CA ARG A 85 16.22 -29.96 -2.54
C ARG A 85 16.22 -28.57 -1.90
N LEU A 86 17.24 -28.26 -1.10
CA LEU A 86 17.40 -26.95 -0.49
C LEU A 86 17.68 -25.87 -1.54
N THR A 87 18.58 -26.15 -2.50
CA THR A 87 18.86 -25.25 -3.63
C THR A 87 17.58 -24.92 -4.42
N VAL A 88 16.77 -25.92 -4.76
CA VAL A 88 15.52 -25.71 -5.49
C VAL A 88 14.58 -24.79 -4.72
N ARG A 89 14.44 -24.98 -3.40
CA ARG A 89 13.59 -24.12 -2.56
C ARG A 89 14.09 -22.69 -2.49
N VAL A 90 15.39 -22.47 -2.27
CA VAL A 90 15.99 -21.13 -2.22
C VAL A 90 15.82 -20.40 -3.55
N THR A 91 16.08 -21.09 -4.66
CA THR A 91 15.90 -20.53 -6.00
C THR A 91 14.44 -20.18 -6.26
N ALA A 92 13.50 -21.07 -5.92
CA ALA A 92 12.07 -20.80 -6.11
C ALA A 92 11.60 -19.58 -5.30
N THR A 93 12.03 -19.45 -4.03
CA THR A 93 11.72 -18.27 -3.22
C THR A 93 12.28 -16.99 -3.83
N ARG A 94 13.55 -17.02 -4.28
CA ARG A 94 14.18 -15.89 -4.97
C ARG A 94 13.43 -15.51 -6.25
N GLU A 95 13.07 -16.48 -7.08
CA GLU A 95 12.34 -16.24 -8.32
C GLU A 95 10.94 -15.68 -8.06
N ALA A 96 10.23 -16.19 -7.05
CA ALA A 96 8.91 -15.68 -6.68
C ALA A 96 8.99 -14.21 -6.23
N LEU A 97 10.00 -13.87 -5.42
CA LEU A 97 10.26 -12.49 -5.01
C LEU A 97 10.66 -11.61 -6.19
N GLY A 98 11.53 -12.11 -7.08
CA GLY A 98 11.94 -11.39 -8.30
C GLY A 98 10.75 -11.02 -9.16
N ARG A 99 9.86 -11.99 -9.46
CA ARG A 99 8.66 -11.75 -10.27
C ARG A 99 7.76 -10.64 -9.69
N ILE A 100 7.53 -10.64 -8.38
CA ILE A 100 6.69 -9.63 -7.71
C ILE A 100 7.36 -8.25 -7.76
N LEU A 101 8.69 -8.19 -7.68
CA LEU A 101 9.45 -6.93 -7.68
C LEU A 101 9.70 -6.38 -9.10
N GLU A 102 9.52 -7.21 -10.14
CA GLU A 102 9.70 -6.82 -11.55
C GLU A 102 8.49 -6.05 -12.11
N ASP A 103 7.29 -6.20 -11.54
CA ASP A 103 6.05 -5.56 -11.99
C ASP A 103 5.46 -4.65 -10.89
N ASP A 104 5.43 -3.33 -11.15
CA ASP A 104 4.87 -2.32 -10.26
C ASP A 104 3.38 -2.55 -9.95
N ASP A 105 2.62 -3.15 -10.87
CA ASP A 105 1.22 -3.46 -10.64
C ASP A 105 1.05 -4.66 -9.70
N ASP A 106 1.92 -5.67 -9.79
CA ASP A 106 1.96 -6.76 -8.82
C ASP A 106 2.41 -6.26 -7.44
N MET A 107 3.39 -5.36 -7.40
CA MET A 107 3.82 -4.72 -6.15
C MET A 107 2.69 -3.91 -5.49
N LYS A 108 1.89 -3.17 -6.27
CA LYS A 108 0.71 -2.45 -5.75
C LYS A 108 -0.40 -3.39 -5.27
N ARG A 109 -0.62 -4.52 -5.96
CA ARG A 109 -1.65 -5.51 -5.62
C ARG A 109 -1.42 -6.16 -4.26
N MET A 110 -0.19 -6.19 -3.75
CA MET A 110 0.11 -6.68 -2.40
C MET A 110 -0.51 -5.83 -1.28
N CYS A 111 -0.91 -4.59 -1.57
CA CYS A 111 -1.47 -3.66 -0.60
C CYS A 111 -2.99 -3.89 -0.44
N LEU A 112 -3.36 -4.89 0.35
CA LEU A 112 -4.75 -5.34 0.47
C LEU A 112 -5.65 -4.35 1.24
N THR A 113 -5.18 -3.74 2.32
CA THR A 113 -5.99 -2.84 3.16
C THR A 113 -6.49 -1.61 2.39
N PRO A 114 -5.64 -0.87 1.65
CA PRO A 114 -6.12 0.22 0.79
C PRO A 114 -7.06 -0.26 -0.32
N HIS A 115 -6.80 -1.44 -0.88
CA HIS A 115 -7.66 -2.04 -1.92
C HIS A 115 -9.07 -2.31 -1.38
N MET A 116 -9.18 -2.99 -0.24
CA MET A 116 -10.45 -3.27 0.42
C MET A 116 -11.19 -1.99 0.84
N LEU A 117 -10.47 -0.99 1.35
CA LEU A 117 -11.08 0.29 1.75
C LEU A 117 -11.67 1.03 0.54
N ARG A 118 -10.94 1.03 -0.58
CA ARG A 118 -11.39 1.63 -1.84
C ARG A 118 -12.63 0.91 -2.37
N GLU A 119 -12.61 -0.41 -2.40
CA GLU A 119 -13.77 -1.23 -2.81
C GLU A 119 -14.99 -0.92 -1.93
N ARG A 120 -14.80 -0.88 -0.60
CA ARG A 120 -15.87 -0.55 0.34
C ARG A 120 -16.43 0.87 0.14
N MET A 121 -15.58 1.85 -0.17
CA MET A 121 -16.04 3.20 -0.50
C MET A 121 -16.83 3.24 -1.81
N THR A 122 -16.42 2.50 -2.84
CA THR A 122 -17.15 2.43 -4.11
C THR A 122 -18.53 1.80 -3.93
N LEU A 123 -18.63 0.72 -3.15
CA LEU A 123 -19.91 0.10 -2.79
C LEU A 123 -20.80 1.08 -2.01
N ASN A 124 -20.25 1.75 -0.99
CA ASN A 124 -20.98 2.73 -0.21
C ASN A 124 -21.47 3.91 -1.05
N ALA A 125 -20.67 4.39 -2.02
CA ALA A 125 -21.07 5.47 -2.92
C ALA A 125 -22.20 5.06 -3.87
N ALA A 126 -22.15 3.84 -4.41
CA ALA A 126 -23.22 3.28 -5.24
C ALA A 126 -24.54 3.06 -4.47
N MET A 127 -24.45 2.86 -3.15
CA MET A 127 -25.59 2.60 -2.27
C MET A 127 -26.20 3.89 -1.65
N ARG A 128 -25.68 5.09 -1.98
CA ARG A 128 -26.29 6.35 -1.53
C ARG A 128 -27.57 6.62 -2.33
N PRO A 129 -28.74 6.82 -1.68
CA PRO A 129 -29.94 7.21 -2.40
C PRO A 129 -29.75 8.58 -3.05
N SER A 130 -30.11 8.68 -4.34
CA SER A 130 -30.25 9.93 -5.08
C SER A 130 -31.16 10.87 -4.29
N MET A 131 -30.59 11.92 -3.71
CA MET A 131 -31.39 13.00 -3.13
C MET A 131 -31.97 13.79 -4.30
N ILE A 132 -33.18 13.41 -4.71
CA ILE A 132 -33.98 14.12 -5.70
C ILE A 132 -34.10 15.57 -5.24
N LYS A 133 -33.62 16.49 -6.09
CA LYS A 133 -33.77 17.94 -5.90
C LYS A 133 -35.26 18.27 -6.06
N THR A 134 -36.02 18.30 -4.97
CA THR A 134 -37.42 18.73 -4.99
C THR A 134 -37.49 20.24 -5.14
N ASN A 135 -37.30 20.74 -6.37
CA ASN A 135 -37.76 22.06 -6.74
C ASN A 135 -38.87 21.91 -7.78
N SER A 136 -40.11 21.91 -7.31
CA SER A 136 -41.27 22.32 -8.10
C SER A 136 -42.38 22.82 -7.19
N MET A 137 -42.45 24.15 -7.08
CA MET A 137 -43.63 25.01 -6.99
C MET A 137 -44.79 24.64 -6.03
N SER A 138 -45.00 25.51 -5.03
CA SER A 138 -46.29 26.17 -4.70
C SER A 138 -46.44 26.40 -3.20
N ALA A 139 -46.35 27.66 -2.76
CA ALA A 139 -47.12 28.23 -1.65
C ALA A 139 -46.89 29.75 -1.58
N ALA A 140 -47.31 30.47 -2.63
CA ALA A 140 -47.53 31.91 -2.51
C ALA A 140 -48.95 32.12 -1.93
N VAL A 141 -49.07 32.09 -0.60
CA VAL A 141 -50.19 32.70 0.13
C VAL A 141 -49.60 33.43 1.33
N ALA A 142 -49.06 34.61 1.07
CA ALA A 142 -48.85 35.63 2.09
C ALA A 142 -50.01 36.61 1.98
N VAL A 143 -51.11 36.34 2.70
CA VAL A 143 -52.13 37.36 2.96
C VAL A 143 -51.54 38.32 3.99
N ALA A 144 -50.86 39.34 3.49
CA ALA A 144 -50.45 40.51 4.26
C ALA A 144 -51.21 41.72 3.69
N SER A 145 -52.48 41.85 4.07
CA SER A 145 -53.27 43.05 3.79
C SER A 145 -53.20 43.98 5.01
N ALA A 146 -52.10 44.73 5.12
CA ALA A 146 -52.03 45.92 5.94
C ALA A 146 -51.81 47.13 5.04
N SER A 147 -52.87 47.89 4.77
CA SER A 147 -52.78 49.25 4.27
C SER A 147 -54.02 50.00 4.74
N ALA A 148 -53.82 50.78 5.81
CA ALA A 148 -54.70 51.89 6.15
C ALA A 148 -54.82 52.85 4.95
N SER A 149 -55.96 53.52 4.78
CA SER A 149 -56.07 54.98 4.88
C SER A 149 -57.39 55.53 4.30
N LEU A 150 -57.89 56.58 4.96
CA LEU A 150 -58.85 57.62 4.52
C LEU A 150 -60.28 57.14 4.22
N GLY A 151 -61.33 57.59 4.91
CA GLY A 151 -61.63 58.96 5.31
C GLY A 151 -62.69 59.52 4.36
N GLY A 152 -63.96 59.62 4.80
CA GLY A 152 -64.98 60.39 4.06
C GLY A 152 -66.45 60.02 4.28
N ARG A 153 -67.10 60.80 5.15
CA ARG A 153 -68.39 61.52 4.96
C ARG A 153 -69.73 60.78 4.77
N GLY A 154 -70.66 61.17 5.66
CA GLY A 154 -72.11 61.36 5.44
C GLY A 154 -72.95 60.09 5.54
N GLU A 155 -74.20 60.07 6.01
CA GLU A 155 -75.16 61.07 6.51
C GLU A 155 -76.45 60.27 6.84
N GLY A 156 -77.23 60.69 7.87
CA GLY A 156 -78.59 60.18 8.16
C GLY A 156 -78.66 58.73 8.67
N GLU A 157 -79.61 58.28 9.48
CA GLU A 157 -80.99 58.73 9.66
C GLU A 157 -81.51 58.21 11.01
N MET A 158 -82.39 59.00 11.62
CA MET A 158 -83.07 58.73 12.88
C MET A 158 -84.23 57.75 12.73
N GLY A 159 -84.57 57.06 13.83
CA GLY A 159 -85.89 56.48 14.08
C GLY A 159 -85.78 55.01 14.49
N GLY A 160 -86.46 54.51 15.50
CA GLY A 160 -87.47 55.08 16.37
C GLY A 160 -87.87 53.99 17.37
N ILE A 161 -88.14 54.45 18.58
CA ILE A 161 -88.83 53.79 19.69
C ILE A 161 -90.06 52.96 19.25
N GLY A 162 -90.15 51.77 19.82
CA GLY A 162 -91.32 50.90 19.85
C GLY A 162 -91.08 49.78 20.86
#